data_AF-A0AAE4KN72-F1
#
_entry.id   AF-A0AAE4KN72-F1
#
_cell.length_a   1.000
_cell.length_b   1.000
_cell.length_c   1.000
_cell.angle_alpha   90.00
_cell.angle_beta   90.00
_cell.angle_gamma   90.00
#
_symmetry.space_group_name_H-M   'P 1'
#
loop_
_entity.id
_entity.type
_entity.pdbx_description
1 polymer ?
#
loop_
_entity_poly.entity_id
_entity_poly.type
_entity_poly.pdbx_seq_one_letter_code
_entity_poly.pdbx_strand_id
1 'polypeptide(L)'
;MLDQLPAHLVPLAMLSGGLLTHLLKKFLEVRQQLEALSLPAYLKARPYKSALAVIGAGVGYLLIADPGPPSLVAAFGVGYAADSMLEVIGARGRALAQ
;
A
#
# COMPACT_ATOMS: atom_id res chain seq x y z
N MET A 1 29.46 5.29 -9.84
CA MET A 1 28.70 6.51 -9.46
C MET A 1 27.41 6.20 -8.70
N LEU A 2 27.04 4.91 -8.53
CA LEU A 2 25.91 4.49 -7.69
C LEU A 2 26.34 4.18 -6.23
N ASP A 3 27.64 4.00 -5.99
CA ASP A 3 28.20 3.58 -4.69
C ASP A 3 28.22 4.69 -3.62
N GLN A 4 27.82 5.92 -3.98
CA GLN A 4 27.73 7.07 -3.06
C GLN A 4 26.30 7.40 -2.64
N LEU A 5 25.29 6.67 -3.13
CA LEU A 5 23.92 6.90 -2.71
C LEU A 5 23.71 6.35 -1.29
N PRO A 6 22.98 7.07 -0.41
CA PRO A 6 22.63 6.55 0.90
C PRO A 6 22.00 5.16 0.76
N ALA A 7 22.36 4.21 1.63
CA ALA A 7 21.93 2.81 1.56
C ALA A 7 20.41 2.62 1.46
N HIS A 8 19.63 3.64 1.85
CA HIS A 8 18.18 3.64 1.84
C HIS A 8 17.55 4.44 0.70
N LEU A 9 18.32 5.20 -0.09
CA LEU A 9 17.75 6.08 -1.12
C LEU A 9 17.03 5.28 -2.21
N VAL A 10 17.66 4.21 -2.71
CA VAL A 10 17.03 3.34 -3.72
C VAL A 10 15.79 2.62 -3.16
N PRO A 11 15.85 1.94 -1.99
CA PRO A 11 14.65 1.34 -1.39
C PRO A 11 13.52 2.34 -1.10
N LEU A 12 13.82 3.55 -0.61
CA LEU A 12 12.81 4.57 -0.33
C LEU A 12 12.20 5.13 -1.62
N ALA A 13 12.99 5.29 -2.68
CA ALA A 13 12.47 5.67 -4.00
C ALA A 13 11.55 4.58 -4.56
N MET A 14 11.91 3.31 -4.41
CA MET A 14 11.06 2.18 -4.84
C MET A 14 9.76 2.10 -4.03
N LEU A 15 9.83 2.27 -2.71
CA LEU A 15 8.65 2.30 -1.84
C LEU A 15 7.73 3.46 -2.21
N SER A 16 8.27 4.66 -2.39
CA SER A 16 7.51 5.86 -2.73
C SER A 16 6.86 5.73 -4.11
N GLY A 17 7.60 5.20 -5.09
CA GLY A 17 7.10 4.89 -6.42
C GLY A 17 5.96 3.86 -6.37
N GLY A 18 6.16 2.75 -5.67
CA GLY A 18 5.15 1.70 -5.51
C GLY A 18 3.87 2.19 -4.84
N LEU A 19 3.99 2.96 -3.75
CA LEU A 19 2.86 3.61 -3.08
C LEU A 19 2.11 4.55 -4.02
N LEU A 20 2.82 5.39 -4.76
CA LEU A 20 2.22 6.33 -5.69
C LEU A 20 1.48 5.62 -6.83
N THR A 21 2.10 4.62 -7.44
CA THR A 21 1.48 3.80 -8.50
C THR A 21 0.24 3.08 -7.98
N HIS A 22 0.30 2.51 -6.77
CA HIS A 22 -0.84 1.84 -6.17
C HIS A 22 -1.99 2.81 -5.88
N LEU A 23 -1.68 3.99 -5.32
CA LEU A 23 -2.66 5.04 -5.06
C LEU A 23 -3.33 5.50 -6.35
N LEU A 24 -2.56 5.76 -7.40
CA LEU A 24 -3.07 6.17 -8.71
C LEU A 24 -3.96 5.09 -9.32
N LYS A 25 -3.56 3.81 -9.27
CA LYS A 25 -4.38 2.70 -9.75
C LYS A 25 -5.73 2.67 -9.03
N LYS A 26 -5.75 2.70 -7.70
CA LYS A 26 -7.00 2.67 -6.92
C LYS A 26 -7.87 3.91 -7.14
N PHE A 27 -7.25 5.07 -7.30
CA PHE A 27 -7.96 6.29 -7.66
C PHE A 27 -8.64 6.16 -9.04
N LEU A 28 -7.93 5.64 -10.05
CA LEU A 28 -8.48 5.42 -11.39
C LEU A 28 -9.60 4.36 -11.41
N GLU A 29 -9.44 3.25 -10.70
CA GLU A 29 -10.48 2.22 -10.54
C GLU A 29 -11.78 2.83 -9.99
N VAL A 30 -11.68 3.70 -8.98
CA VAL A 30 -12.85 4.35 -8.41
C VAL A 30 -13.41 5.44 -9.32
N ARG A 31 -12.57 6.22 -10.02
CA ARG A 31 -13.04 7.19 -11.02
C ARG A 31 -13.76 6.55 -12.20
N GLN A 32 -13.39 5.33 -12.58
CA GLN A 32 -14.09 4.58 -13.62
C GLN A 32 -15.50 4.15 -13.19
N GLN A 33 -15.71 3.97 -11.88
CA GLN A 33 -17.03 3.63 -11.31
C GLN A 33 -17.86 4.88 -10.98
N LEU A 34 -17.20 5.99 -10.66
CA LEU A 34 -17.80 7.25 -10.26
C LEU A 34 -17.24 8.35 -11.17
N GLU A 35 -17.98 8.65 -12.25
CA GLU A 35 -17.66 9.75 -13.15
C GLU A 35 -17.52 11.05 -12.32
N ALA A 36 -16.29 11.56 -12.21
CA ALA A 36 -15.90 12.85 -11.58
C ALA A 36 -15.43 12.87 -10.11
N LEU A 37 -14.94 11.77 -9.53
CA LEU A 37 -14.23 11.87 -8.24
C LEU A 37 -12.84 12.52 -8.39
N SER A 38 -12.55 13.58 -7.61
CA SER A 38 -11.21 14.21 -7.55
C SER A 38 -10.28 13.50 -6.55
N LEU A 39 -8.97 13.60 -6.73
CA LEU A 39 -7.99 12.94 -5.85
C LEU A 39 -8.11 13.36 -4.36
N PRO A 40 -8.29 14.67 -4.02
CA PRO A 40 -8.52 15.06 -2.64
C PRO A 40 -9.83 14.50 -2.06
N ALA A 41 -10.89 14.41 -2.88
CA ALA A 41 -12.15 13.82 -2.46
C ALA A 41 -12.02 12.31 -2.21
N TYR A 42 -11.25 11.61 -3.06
CA TYR A 42 -10.92 10.19 -2.87
C TYR A 42 -10.20 9.93 -1.54
N LEU A 43 -9.18 10.72 -1.23
CA LEU A 43 -8.42 10.59 0.02
C LEU A 43 -9.30 10.89 1.24
N LYS A 44 -10.15 11.92 1.17
CA LYS A 44 -11.12 12.25 2.25
C LYS A 44 -12.20 11.19 2.43
N ALA A 45 -12.59 10.49 1.36
CA ALA A 45 -13.57 9.41 1.43
C ALA A 45 -12.97 8.10 2.00
N ARG A 46 -11.64 7.95 1.99
CA ARG A 46 -10.93 6.73 2.40
C ARG A 46 -9.73 6.98 3.33
N PRO A 47 -9.87 7.80 4.39
CA PRO A 47 -8.73 8.22 5.20
C PRO A 47 -8.04 7.05 5.88
N TYR A 48 -8.82 6.09 6.40
CA TYR A 48 -8.31 4.88 7.05
C TYR A 48 -7.48 4.00 6.11
N LYS A 49 -8.00 3.69 4.91
CA LYS A 49 -7.27 2.85 3.94
C LYS A 49 -6.01 3.54 3.43
N SER A 50 -6.08 4.84 3.18
CA SER A 50 -4.92 5.62 2.76
C SER A 50 -3.83 5.66 3.83
N ALA A 51 -4.20 5.88 5.11
CA ALA A 51 -3.26 5.84 6.21
C ALA A 51 -2.66 4.44 6.42
N LEU A 52 -3.51 3.40 6.36
CA LEU A 52 -3.07 2.02 6.55
C LEU A 52 -2.11 1.57 5.44
N ALA A 53 -2.32 1.99 4.19
CA ALA A 53 -1.41 1.71 3.09
C ALA A 53 -0.01 2.33 3.30
N VAL A 54 0.04 3.57 3.81
CA VAL A 54 1.31 4.24 4.14
C VAL A 54 2.03 3.53 5.29
N ILE A 55 1.30 3.17 6.35
CA ILE A 55 1.86 2.44 7.50
C ILE A 55 2.36 1.05 7.07
N GLY A 56 1.56 0.32 6.29
CA GLY A 56 1.91 -1.00 5.77
C GLY A 56 3.15 -0.97 4.87
N ALA A 57 3.29 0.05 4.02
CA ALA A 57 4.51 0.25 3.24
C ALA A 57 5.73 0.52 4.12
N GLY A 58 5.59 1.38 5.15
CA GLY A 58 6.66 1.66 6.11
C GLY A 58 7.12 0.40 6.84
N VAL A 59 6.18 -0.43 7.31
CA VAL A 59 6.46 -1.74 7.91
C VAL A 59 7.18 -2.67 6.92
N GLY A 60 6.71 -2.75 5.68
CA GLY A 60 7.37 -3.55 4.64
C GLY A 60 8.83 -3.14 4.40
N TYR A 61 9.11 -1.83 4.40
CA TYR A 61 10.48 -1.34 4.31
C TYR A 61 11.32 -1.70 5.53
N LEU A 62 10.80 -1.54 6.75
CA LEU A 62 11.52 -1.93 7.97
C LEU A 62 11.86 -3.42 7.99
N LEU A 63 10.97 -4.28 7.48
CA LEU A 63 11.24 -5.72 7.37
C LEU A 63 12.35 -6.07 6.38
N ILE A 64 12.55 -5.27 5.34
CA ILE A 64 13.65 -5.45 4.39
C ILE A 64 14.95 -4.84 4.94
N ALA A 65 14.84 -3.72 5.66
CA ALA A 65 15.98 -2.97 6.16
C ALA A 65 16.64 -3.62 7.39
N ASP A 66 15.91 -4.41 8.17
CA ASP A 66 16.40 -5.06 9.39
C ASP A 66 16.20 -6.59 9.36
N PRO A 67 17.25 -7.39 9.05
CA PRO A 67 17.20 -8.85 9.10
C PRO A 67 17.36 -9.35 10.55
N GLY A 68 16.46 -8.91 11.44
CA GLY A 68 16.40 -9.29 12.85
C GLY A 68 15.40 -10.43 13.14
N PRO A 69 15.33 -10.90 14.39
CA PRO A 69 14.32 -11.86 14.82
C PRO A 69 12.89 -11.32 14.63
N PRO A 70 11.88 -12.21 14.49
CA PRO A 70 10.48 -11.81 14.26
C PRO A 70 10.02 -10.79 15.32
N SER A 71 9.80 -9.57 14.86
CA SER A 71 9.51 -8.41 15.70
C SER A 71 8.02 -8.06 15.65
N LEU A 72 7.57 -7.17 16.54
CA LEU A 72 6.21 -6.60 16.48
C LEU A 72 5.89 -5.98 15.10
N VAL A 73 6.90 -5.50 14.40
CA VAL A 73 6.80 -4.99 13.02
C VAL A 73 6.43 -6.10 12.05
N ALA A 74 7.03 -7.28 12.18
CA ALA A 74 6.69 -8.46 11.36
C ALA A 74 5.26 -8.94 11.64
N ALA A 75 4.86 -9.02 12.91
CA ALA A 75 3.50 -9.40 13.30
C ALA A 75 2.45 -8.43 12.73
N PHE A 76 2.71 -7.12 12.81
CA PHE A 76 1.85 -6.10 12.18
C PHE A 76 1.78 -6.27 10.67
N GLY A 77 2.92 -6.45 10.00
CA GLY A 77 3.00 -6.61 8.55
C GLY A 77 2.20 -7.82 8.05
N VAL A 78 2.30 -8.96 8.74
CA VAL A 78 1.52 -10.17 8.45
C VAL A 78 0.03 -9.94 8.64
N GLY A 79 -0.38 -9.27 9.73
CA GLY A 79 -1.80 -8.94 9.97
C GLY A 79 -2.38 -8.04 8.88
N TYR A 80 -1.64 -7.00 8.47
CA TYR A 80 -2.04 -6.11 7.38
C TYR A 80 -2.15 -6.83 6.03
N ALA A 81 -1.19 -7.72 5.72
CA ALA A 81 -1.22 -8.51 4.50
C ALA A 81 -2.44 -9.45 4.46
N ALA A 82 -2.78 -10.08 5.60
CA ALA A 82 -3.96 -10.93 5.72
C ALA A 82 -5.26 -10.14 5.50
N ASP A 83 -5.41 -8.96 6.11
CA ASP A 83 -6.56 -8.07 5.90
C ASP A 83 -6.71 -7.67 4.42
N SER A 84 -5.59 -7.28 3.79
CA SER A 84 -5.56 -6.92 2.36
C SER A 84 -5.96 -8.10 1.46
N MET A 85 -5.55 -9.33 1.79
CA MET A 85 -5.95 -10.53 1.06
C MET A 85 -7.46 -10.81 1.19
N LEU A 86 -8.03 -10.62 2.38
CA LEU A 86 -9.48 -10.77 2.60
C LEU A 86 -10.28 -9.78 1.76
N GLU A 87 -9.81 -8.54 1.60
CA GLU A 87 -10.47 -7.57 0.70
C GLU A 87 -10.45 -8.02 -0.76
N VAL A 88 -9.32 -8.54 -1.25
CA VAL A 88 -9.17 -9.02 -2.63
C VAL A 88 -10.07 -10.23 -2.89
N ILE A 89 -10.09 -11.20 -1.97
CA ILE A 89 -10.95 -12.37 -2.06
C ILE A 89 -12.43 -11.95 -2.02
N GLY A 90 -12.80 -11.07 -1.10
CA GLY A 90 -14.16 -10.54 -0.99
C GLY A 90 -14.61 -9.76 -2.23
N ALA A 91 -13.71 -8.98 -2.84
CA ALA A 91 -13.99 -8.27 -4.09
C ALA A 91 -14.20 -9.24 -5.26
N ARG A 92 -13.37 -10.28 -5.38
CA ARG A 92 -13.55 -11.35 -6.37
C ARG A 92 -14.86 -12.11 -6.15
N GLY A 93 -15.19 -12.45 -4.90
CA GLY A 93 -16.44 -13.13 -4.57
C GLY A 93 -17.69 -12.33 -5.00
N ARG A 94 -17.68 -11.01 -4.78
CA ARG A 94 -18.77 -10.13 -5.25
C ARG A 94 -18.86 -10.05 -6.78
N ALA A 95 -17.73 -10.05 -7.48
CA ALA A 95 -17.70 -10.01 -8.94
C ALA A 95 -18.20 -11.30 -9.60
N LEU A 96 -18.08 -12.46 -8.94
CA LEU A 96 -18.61 -13.74 -9.42
C LEU A 96 -20.10 -13.95 -9.09
N ALA A 97 -20.65 -13.14 -8.18
CA ALA A 97 -22.05 -13.21 -7.76
C ALA A 97 -22.97 -12.22 -8.52
N GLN A 98 -22.41 -11.45 -9.44
CA GLN A 98 -23.10 -10.56 -10.38
C GLN A 98 -23.12 -11.20 -11.76
#